data_AF-A0A3M1WUF4-F1
#
_entry.id   AF-A0A3M1WUF4-F1
#
_cell.length_a   1.000
_cell.length_b   1.000
_cell.length_c   1.000
_cell.angle_alpha   90.00
_cell.angle_beta   90.00
_cell.angle_gamma   90.00
#
_symmetry.space_group_name_H-M   'P 1'
#
loop_
_entity.id
_entity.type
_entity.pdbx_description
1 polymer ?
#
loop_
_entity_poly.entity_id
_entity_poly.type
_entity_poly.pdbx_seq_one_letter_code
_entity_poly.pdbx_strand_id
1 'polypeptide(L)'
;MKEAWRNSMANEKRSRLVTTGRVGESYPAHGREGMPPGYRDSTRRGAHPSAVPLHLPTGIGIHLLIGLILIALAWLVSACQMEVDVPLPDHESRLVVFGYLRAGEPIDIYVYRSQGTTDIAPDQVLEGATVVLFREGELVDTLHFTDTPIADTVAVRVVPGDTVYEVRTYRGAKYTTSPGLALPLAGESYSVRITHPGYPPVSAETRIQAEPVVSAERVALDSLSLRDLQGGNPRVWTALFPWVEDPQPDRHYYAFFLEVMYACETGSGASLTVDTLVDRRWSHTQIYRALEGHYYGETYPLPDSLLADGPFLCWLYVPGSACTAGGVPANRPPGRLRPLRMRMYTFVLSEAYGLYNQKLVVQANNRLEGLRGIFFRPEPVSAQGNVTGGYGMLGSYNLTVTELDTSLFR
;
A
#
# COMPACT_ATOMS: atom_id res chain seq x y z
N MET A 1 -15.25 -19.84 28.27
CA MET A 1 -15.10 -18.88 27.14
C MET A 1 -16.36 -18.69 26.31
N LYS A 2 -16.98 -19.73 25.72
CA LYS A 2 -18.22 -19.62 24.92
C LYS A 2 -19.39 -18.92 25.62
N GLU A 3 -19.53 -19.09 26.93
CA GLU A 3 -20.63 -18.52 27.73
C GLU A 3 -20.39 -17.06 28.14
N ALA A 4 -19.13 -16.70 28.42
CA ALA A 4 -18.71 -15.32 28.65
C ALA A 4 -18.93 -14.45 27.39
N TRP A 5 -18.77 -15.04 26.20
CA TRP A 5 -19.03 -14.39 24.92
C TRP A 5 -20.53 -14.14 24.65
N ARG A 6 -21.41 -15.10 24.99
CA ARG A 6 -22.87 -14.90 24.87
C ARG A 6 -23.38 -13.77 25.78
N ASN A 7 -22.83 -13.64 26.99
CA ASN A 7 -23.24 -12.60 27.93
C ASN A 7 -22.74 -11.19 27.55
N SER A 8 -21.60 -11.09 26.86
CA SER A 8 -21.11 -9.81 26.31
C SER A 8 -22.03 -9.25 25.22
N MET A 9 -22.45 -10.12 24.27
CA MET A 9 -23.32 -9.74 23.15
C MET A 9 -24.73 -9.30 23.59
N ALA A 10 -25.23 -9.82 24.70
CA ALA A 10 -26.54 -9.44 25.25
C ALA A 10 -26.54 -8.04 25.88
N ASN A 11 -25.42 -7.60 26.46
CA ASN A 11 -25.30 -6.28 27.08
C ASN A 11 -25.10 -5.16 26.04
N GLU A 12 -24.42 -5.45 24.92
CA GLU A 12 -24.18 -4.46 23.87
C GLU A 12 -25.45 -4.09 23.09
N LYS A 13 -26.39 -5.02 22.93
CA LYS A 13 -27.71 -4.72 22.33
C LYS A 13 -28.57 -3.78 23.18
N ARG A 14 -28.35 -3.71 24.51
CA ARG A 14 -29.12 -2.83 25.40
C ARG A 14 -28.58 -1.39 25.42
N SER A 15 -27.29 -1.16 25.15
CA SER A 15 -26.71 0.19 25.18
C SER A 15 -27.02 1.01 23.91
N ARG A 16 -27.34 0.35 22.78
CA ARG A 16 -27.59 1.03 21.49
C ARG A 16 -29.02 1.56 21.28
N LEU A 17 -29.94 1.34 22.24
CA LEU A 17 -31.34 1.76 22.12
C LEU A 17 -31.64 3.17 22.68
N VAL A 18 -30.64 3.93 23.17
CA VAL A 18 -30.90 5.15 23.97
C VAL A 18 -30.44 6.47 23.32
N THR A 19 -29.77 6.49 22.16
CA THR A 19 -29.28 7.78 21.61
C THR A 19 -29.51 7.93 20.11
N THR A 20 -30.70 8.40 19.74
CA THR A 20 -30.95 9.11 18.47
C THR A 20 -31.70 10.41 18.74
N GLY A 21 -30.97 11.41 19.21
CA GLY A 21 -31.41 12.81 19.24
C GLY A 21 -31.11 13.49 17.90
N ARG A 22 -32.15 13.98 17.23
CA ARG A 22 -32.16 14.84 16.03
C ARG A 22 -31.34 16.12 16.24
N VAL A 23 -30.46 16.47 15.31
CA VAL A 23 -30.17 17.86 14.93
C VAL A 23 -29.90 17.89 13.43
N GLY A 24 -30.67 18.69 12.70
CA GLY A 24 -30.43 18.99 11.30
C GLY A 24 -30.13 20.48 11.17
N GLU A 25 -29.11 20.83 10.41
CA GLU A 25 -28.92 22.19 9.91
C GLU A 25 -28.44 22.14 8.45
N SER A 26 -29.18 22.87 7.61
CA SER A 26 -28.98 23.05 6.19
C SER A 26 -28.15 24.31 5.92
N TYR A 27 -27.11 24.22 5.08
CA TYR A 27 -26.37 25.38 4.58
C TYR A 27 -26.98 25.91 3.27
N PRO A 28 -27.05 27.25 3.07
CA PRO A 28 -27.57 27.83 1.84
C PRO A 28 -26.51 27.94 0.74
N ALA A 29 -26.98 27.86 -0.50
CA ALA A 29 -26.21 28.00 -1.72
C ALA A 29 -25.85 29.48 -1.99
N HIS A 30 -24.58 29.75 -2.29
CA HIS A 30 -24.13 31.06 -2.77
C HIS A 30 -24.25 31.17 -4.29
N GLY A 31 -25.03 32.15 -4.74
CA GLY A 31 -25.18 32.56 -6.13
C GLY A 31 -23.99 33.37 -6.65
N ARG A 32 -23.72 33.22 -7.95
CA ARG A 32 -22.78 34.02 -8.73
C ARG A 32 -23.48 35.28 -9.27
N GLU A 33 -23.04 36.45 -8.83
CA GLU A 33 -23.18 37.74 -9.52
C GLU A 33 -21.76 38.09 -10.02
N GLY A 34 -21.49 38.43 -11.29
CA GLY A 34 -21.92 39.65 -11.96
C GLY A 34 -20.69 40.54 -12.18
N MET A 35 -19.98 40.37 -13.31
CA MET A 35 -18.92 41.30 -13.74
C MET A 35 -19.54 42.60 -14.28
N PRO A 36 -18.95 43.78 -14.00
CA PRO A 36 -19.19 44.97 -14.81
C PRO A 36 -17.97 45.35 -15.68
N PRO A 37 -18.20 46.03 -16.83
CA PRO A 37 -17.20 46.27 -17.86
C PRO A 37 -16.59 47.68 -17.80
N GLY A 38 -15.51 47.88 -18.55
CA GLY A 38 -15.22 49.17 -19.18
C GLY A 38 -14.06 49.97 -18.60
N TYR A 39 -12.87 49.74 -19.17
CA TYR A 39 -11.71 50.64 -19.04
C TYR A 39 -11.84 51.74 -20.11
N ARG A 40 -12.10 52.98 -19.68
CA ARG A 40 -12.07 54.17 -20.56
C ARG A 40 -10.95 55.10 -20.14
N ASP A 41 -10.12 55.35 -21.12
CA ASP A 41 -9.04 56.33 -21.18
C ASP A 41 -9.60 57.77 -21.18
N SER A 42 -9.02 58.66 -20.37
CA SER A 42 -9.17 60.11 -20.54
C SER A 42 -8.08 60.90 -19.81
N THR A 43 -7.11 61.36 -20.61
CA THR A 43 -6.65 62.76 -20.72
C THR A 43 -6.18 63.54 -19.48
N ARG A 44 -4.88 63.85 -19.50
CA ARG A 44 -4.28 65.20 -19.46
C ARG A 44 -5.18 66.34 -18.93
N ARG A 45 -4.76 66.95 -17.81
CA ARG A 45 -4.68 68.41 -17.62
C ARG A 45 -3.56 68.73 -16.63
N GLY A 46 -2.70 69.68 -17.02
CA GLY A 46 -1.68 70.24 -16.16
C GLY A 46 -2.28 71.14 -15.09
N ALA A 47 -1.70 71.09 -13.90
CA ALA A 47 -1.90 72.06 -12.84
C ALA A 47 -0.53 72.34 -12.19
N HIS A 48 -0.26 73.61 -11.96
CA HIS A 48 0.97 74.13 -11.36
C HIS A 48 1.20 73.54 -9.96
N PRO A 49 2.47 73.32 -9.55
CA PRO A 49 2.80 72.86 -8.21
C PRO A 49 2.62 74.02 -7.24
N SER A 50 1.43 74.12 -6.64
CA SER A 50 1.26 74.83 -5.38
C SER A 50 2.12 74.11 -4.34
N ALA A 51 3.04 74.82 -3.70
CA ALA A 51 3.84 74.31 -2.59
C ALA A 51 2.91 73.92 -1.43
N VAL A 52 2.49 72.64 -1.42
CA VAL A 52 1.80 72.04 -0.29
C VAL A 52 2.86 71.86 0.80
N PRO A 53 2.68 72.43 2.00
CA PRO A 53 3.60 72.17 3.10
C PRO A 53 3.65 70.67 3.33
N LEU A 54 4.85 70.11 3.21
CA LEU A 54 5.13 68.70 3.44
C LEU A 54 4.93 68.45 4.95
N HIS A 55 3.68 68.31 5.38
CA HIS A 55 3.36 67.74 6.67
C HIS A 55 3.83 66.29 6.60
N LEU A 56 5.07 66.05 7.03
CA LEU A 56 5.59 64.73 7.33
C LEU A 56 4.52 64.05 8.18
N PRO A 57 3.84 63.01 7.67
CA PRO A 57 2.79 62.37 8.42
C PRO A 57 3.44 61.81 9.68
N THR A 58 2.98 62.30 10.83
CA THR A 58 3.48 61.92 12.16
C THR A 58 3.36 60.41 12.44
N GLY A 59 2.75 59.64 11.53
CA GLY A 59 2.71 58.18 11.54
C GLY A 59 3.97 57.45 11.02
N ILE A 60 4.87 58.10 10.27
CA ILE A 60 6.07 57.40 9.73
C ILE A 60 6.98 56.91 10.86
N GLY A 61 7.11 57.70 11.93
CA GLY A 61 7.94 57.33 13.08
C GLY A 61 7.44 56.08 13.82
N ILE A 62 6.11 55.92 13.92
CA ILE A 62 5.50 54.78 14.62
C ILE A 62 5.70 53.48 13.82
N HIS A 63 5.53 53.52 12.50
CA HIS A 63 5.73 52.34 11.65
C HIS A 63 7.21 51.89 11.59
N LEU A 64 8.15 52.84 11.57
CA LEU A 64 9.59 52.51 11.64
C LEU A 64 9.97 51.89 12.99
N LEU A 65 9.42 52.39 14.10
CA LEU A 65 9.66 51.84 15.43
C LEU A 65 9.09 50.41 15.56
N ILE A 66 7.85 50.18 15.09
CA ILE A 66 7.23 48.84 15.08
C ILE A 66 8.04 47.88 14.22
N GLY A 67 8.49 48.31 13.03
CA GLY A 67 9.33 47.49 12.16
C GLY A 67 10.64 47.08 12.83
N LEU A 68 11.33 48.01 13.50
CA LEU A 68 12.56 47.72 14.25
C LEU A 68 12.31 46.76 15.43
N ILE A 69 11.20 46.91 16.15
CA ILE A 69 10.83 46.00 17.24
C ILE A 69 10.57 44.58 16.70
N LEU A 70 9.86 44.45 15.57
CA LEU A 70 9.59 43.14 14.96
C LEU A 70 10.88 42.47 14.44
N ILE A 71 11.81 43.23 13.86
CA ILE A 71 13.11 42.72 13.44
C ILE A 71 13.95 42.27 14.64
N ALA A 72 13.99 43.06 15.71
CA ALA A 72 14.68 42.71 16.95
C ALA A 72 14.06 41.47 17.61
N LEU A 73 12.73 41.34 17.61
CA LEU A 73 12.03 40.18 18.13
C LEU A 73 12.33 38.92 17.30
N ALA A 74 12.32 39.03 15.96
CA ALA A 74 12.71 37.94 15.07
C ALA A 74 14.18 37.51 15.31
N TRP A 75 15.08 38.47 15.52
CA TRP A 75 16.48 38.20 15.86
C TRP A 75 16.63 37.49 17.21
N LEU A 76 15.92 37.94 18.25
CA LEU A 76 15.92 37.31 19.57
C LEU A 76 15.39 35.87 19.51
N VAL A 77 14.37 35.60 18.69
CA VAL A 77 13.83 34.25 18.49
C VAL A 77 14.81 33.38 17.69
N SER A 78 15.56 33.95 16.74
CA SER A 78 16.58 33.22 15.98
C SER A 78 17.87 32.93 16.75
N ALA A 79 18.19 33.71 17.79
CA ALA A 79 19.42 33.56 18.58
C ALA A 79 19.37 32.39 19.58
N CYS A 80 18.19 31.80 19.82
CA CYS A 80 18.02 30.64 20.69
C CYS A 80 18.08 29.29 19.94
N GLN A 81 18.94 29.18 18.92
CA GLN A 81 19.26 27.88 18.35
C GLN A 81 20.17 27.13 19.33
N MET A 82 19.57 26.21 20.09
CA MET A 82 20.32 25.26 20.91
C MET A 82 20.73 24.10 20.02
N GLU A 83 22.03 24.02 19.69
CA GLU A 83 22.59 22.80 19.10
C GLU A 83 22.55 21.71 20.16
N VAL A 84 21.64 20.74 19.97
CA VAL A 84 21.58 19.54 20.79
C VAL A 84 22.41 18.49 20.09
N ASP A 85 23.64 18.29 20.57
CA ASP A 85 24.44 17.13 20.18
C ASP A 85 23.83 15.89 20.84
N VAL A 86 23.19 15.06 20.03
CA VAL A 86 22.64 13.79 20.49
C VAL A 86 23.73 12.75 20.22
N PRO A 87 24.40 12.22 21.26
CA PRO A 87 25.43 11.20 21.05
C PRO A 87 24.75 9.96 20.47
N LEU A 88 24.97 9.74 19.18
CA LEU A 88 24.55 8.53 18.50
C LEU A 88 25.60 7.45 18.77
N PRO A 89 25.18 6.19 18.98
CA PRO A 89 26.14 5.10 19.12
C PRO A 89 26.94 4.94 17.83
N ASP A 90 28.21 4.55 17.96
CA ASP A 90 29.03 4.18 16.81
C ASP A 90 28.35 3.06 16.02
N HIS A 91 28.34 3.19 14.70
CA HIS A 91 27.71 2.22 13.81
C HIS A 91 28.76 1.33 13.13
N GLU A 92 28.74 0.05 13.46
CA GLU A 92 29.51 -0.97 12.74
C GLU A 92 28.69 -1.46 11.53
N SER A 93 29.18 -1.19 10.32
CA SER A 93 28.51 -1.63 9.09
C SER A 93 28.58 -3.15 8.91
N ARG A 94 27.44 -3.78 8.63
CA ARG A 94 27.27 -5.22 8.36
C ARG A 94 26.62 -5.46 7.01
N LEU A 95 26.67 -6.70 6.52
CA LEU A 95 25.93 -7.08 5.32
C LEU A 95 24.42 -7.08 5.59
N VAL A 96 23.67 -6.52 4.66
CA VAL A 96 22.22 -6.58 4.60
C VAL A 96 21.85 -7.39 3.37
N VAL A 97 21.08 -8.45 3.55
CA VAL A 97 20.70 -9.38 2.48
C VAL A 97 19.21 -9.27 2.26
N PHE A 98 18.80 -9.02 1.02
CA PHE A 98 17.41 -9.13 0.60
C PHE A 98 17.33 -10.09 -0.57
N GLY A 99 16.50 -11.11 -0.46
CA GLY A 99 16.22 -12.02 -1.55
C GLY A 99 14.81 -12.54 -1.45
N TYR A 100 14.21 -12.86 -2.59
CA TYR A 100 12.96 -13.59 -2.64
C TYR A 100 13.04 -14.68 -3.69
N LEU A 101 12.66 -15.89 -3.30
CA LEU A 101 12.67 -17.05 -4.16
C LEU A 101 11.25 -17.37 -4.60
N ARG A 102 11.09 -17.70 -5.87
CA ARG A 102 9.82 -18.21 -6.41
C ARG A 102 10.08 -19.47 -7.21
N ALA A 103 9.18 -20.44 -7.10
CA ALA A 103 9.22 -21.63 -7.93
C ALA A 103 9.18 -21.24 -9.42
N GLY A 104 10.09 -21.81 -10.22
CA GLY A 104 10.13 -21.60 -11.66
C GLY A 104 10.68 -20.24 -12.11
N GLU A 105 11.33 -19.46 -11.24
CA GLU A 105 11.97 -18.19 -11.60
C GLU A 105 13.44 -18.12 -11.17
N PRO A 106 14.31 -17.36 -11.87
CA PRO A 106 15.67 -17.11 -11.41
C PRO A 106 15.69 -16.53 -9.99
N ILE A 107 16.69 -16.92 -9.19
CA ILE A 107 16.85 -16.35 -7.84
C ILE A 107 17.59 -15.03 -7.94
N ASP A 108 16.98 -13.98 -7.38
CA ASP A 108 17.58 -12.66 -7.25
C ASP A 108 17.93 -12.37 -5.79
N ILE A 109 19.21 -12.08 -5.51
CA ILE A 109 19.72 -11.67 -4.20
C ILE A 109 20.35 -10.29 -4.31
N TYR A 110 19.98 -9.40 -3.40
CA TYR A 110 20.53 -8.07 -3.25
C TYR A 110 21.36 -8.05 -1.96
N VAL A 111 22.62 -7.65 -2.09
CA VAL A 111 23.56 -7.55 -0.96
C VAL A 111 23.90 -6.08 -0.79
N TYR A 112 23.64 -5.51 0.39
CA TYR A 112 23.96 -4.13 0.73
C TYR A 112 24.86 -4.08 1.96
N ARG A 113 25.31 -2.88 2.30
CA ARG A 113 25.88 -2.55 3.61
C ARG A 113 24.84 -1.85 4.46
N SER A 114 24.80 -2.12 5.76
CA SER A 114 23.93 -1.41 6.68
C SER A 114 24.43 0.02 6.88
N GLN A 115 23.53 1.00 6.82
CA GLN A 115 23.86 2.40 7.00
C GLN A 115 23.58 2.85 8.44
N GLY A 116 24.45 3.73 8.95
CA GLY A 116 24.20 4.43 10.21
C GLY A 116 23.19 5.56 9.99
N THR A 117 22.61 6.10 11.06
CA THR A 117 21.60 7.17 10.97
C THR A 117 22.11 8.47 10.34
N THR A 118 23.43 8.67 10.31
CA THR A 118 24.10 9.83 9.71
C THR A 118 24.66 9.57 8.32
N ASP A 119 24.60 8.32 7.82
CA ASP A 119 25.05 8.00 6.47
C ASP A 119 23.94 8.41 5.49
N ILE A 120 24.26 9.33 4.59
CA ILE A 120 23.34 9.85 3.56
C ILE A 120 23.66 9.29 2.17
N ALA A 121 24.64 8.37 2.08
CA ALA A 121 24.95 7.73 0.81
C ALA A 121 23.72 6.94 0.33
N PRO A 122 23.40 6.99 -0.98
CA PRO A 122 22.31 6.17 -1.49
C PRO A 122 22.62 4.69 -1.25
N ASP A 123 21.57 3.90 -0.97
CA ASP A 123 21.70 2.45 -0.91
C ASP A 123 22.18 1.92 -2.26
N GLN A 124 23.33 1.25 -2.24
CA GLN A 124 23.92 0.63 -3.42
C GLN A 124 24.19 -0.83 -3.11
N VAL A 125 23.87 -1.68 -4.09
CA VAL A 125 24.18 -3.10 -4.02
C VAL A 125 25.69 -3.23 -4.08
N LEU A 126 26.22 -3.98 -3.12
CA LEU A 126 27.64 -4.14 -2.90
C LEU A 126 28.23 -5.11 -3.93
N GLU A 127 29.11 -4.58 -4.78
CA GLU A 127 29.90 -5.38 -5.72
C GLU A 127 30.95 -6.24 -5.01
N GLY A 128 31.39 -7.32 -5.65
CA GLY A 128 32.50 -8.15 -5.15
C GLY A 128 32.15 -9.11 -4.01
N ALA A 129 30.87 -9.20 -3.60
CA ALA A 129 30.42 -10.28 -2.73
C ALA A 129 30.40 -11.62 -3.49
N THR A 130 30.73 -12.71 -2.79
CA THR A 130 30.52 -14.08 -3.29
C THR A 130 29.23 -14.61 -2.68
N VAL A 131 28.24 -14.93 -3.51
CA VAL A 131 26.93 -15.44 -3.07
C VAL A 131 26.80 -16.88 -3.53
N VAL A 132 26.87 -17.82 -2.59
CA VAL A 132 26.81 -19.26 -2.86
C VAL A 132 25.43 -19.78 -2.50
N LEU A 133 24.75 -20.41 -3.46
CA LEU A 133 23.42 -20.98 -3.32
C LEU A 133 23.49 -22.48 -3.05
N PHE A 134 22.76 -22.93 -2.04
CA PHE A 134 22.57 -24.33 -1.72
C PHE A 134 21.09 -24.71 -1.81
N ARG A 135 20.80 -25.94 -2.22
CA ARG A 135 19.48 -26.58 -2.19
C ARG A 135 19.59 -27.86 -1.38
N GLU A 136 18.77 -28.01 -0.35
CA GLU A 136 18.82 -29.17 0.56
C GLU A 136 20.25 -29.45 1.09
N GLY A 137 21.02 -28.39 1.32
CA GLY A 137 22.41 -28.46 1.79
C GLY A 137 23.46 -28.73 0.69
N GLU A 138 23.05 -29.08 -0.52
CA GLU A 138 23.97 -29.29 -1.66
C GLU A 138 24.25 -27.99 -2.40
N LEU A 139 25.50 -27.78 -2.82
CA LEU A 139 25.90 -26.63 -3.62
C LEU A 139 25.23 -26.70 -5.00
N VAL A 140 24.46 -25.65 -5.34
CA VAL A 140 23.75 -25.56 -6.62
C VAL A 140 24.40 -24.57 -7.56
N ASP A 141 24.71 -23.36 -7.08
CA ASP A 141 25.25 -22.29 -7.91
C ASP A 141 26.10 -21.32 -7.08
N THR A 142 26.93 -20.54 -7.77
CA THR A 142 27.52 -19.31 -7.23
C THR A 142 26.97 -18.15 -8.05
N LEU A 143 26.06 -17.38 -7.44
CA LEU A 143 25.32 -16.33 -8.13
C LEU A 143 26.29 -15.25 -8.62
N HIS A 144 26.01 -14.73 -9.82
CA HIS A 144 26.86 -13.74 -10.46
C HIS A 144 26.25 -12.35 -10.32
N PHE A 145 27.12 -11.36 -10.08
CA PHE A 145 26.71 -9.98 -10.03
C PHE A 145 26.30 -9.49 -11.43
N THR A 146 25.14 -8.86 -11.51
CA THR A 146 24.62 -8.20 -12.70
C THR A 146 24.22 -6.79 -12.34
N ASP A 147 24.70 -5.80 -13.08
CA ASP A 147 24.23 -4.42 -13.01
C ASP A 147 23.46 -4.12 -14.28
N THR A 148 22.18 -4.46 -14.27
CA THR A 148 21.30 -4.18 -15.41
C THR A 148 20.46 -2.95 -15.09
N PRO A 149 20.42 -1.94 -15.98
CA PRO A 149 19.45 -0.86 -15.85
C PRO A 149 18.04 -1.45 -15.93
N ILE A 150 17.31 -1.37 -14.82
CA ILE A 150 15.89 -1.69 -14.77
C ILE A 150 15.16 -0.41 -15.19
N ALA A 151 14.59 -0.44 -16.39
CA ALA A 151 13.65 0.59 -16.81
C ALA A 151 12.33 0.37 -16.06
N ASP A 152 12.05 1.19 -15.05
CA ASP A 152 10.74 1.23 -14.43
C ASP A 152 9.92 2.33 -15.09
N THR A 153 8.75 1.95 -15.62
CA THR A 153 7.87 2.90 -16.30
C THR A 153 6.86 3.42 -15.29
N VAL A 154 7.11 4.59 -14.72
CA VAL A 154 6.17 5.22 -13.80
C VAL A 154 5.19 6.07 -14.62
N ALA A 155 3.93 5.65 -14.64
CA ALA A 155 2.87 6.45 -15.24
C ALA A 155 2.59 7.68 -14.37
N VAL A 156 3.06 8.86 -14.77
CA VAL A 156 2.73 10.12 -14.11
C VAL A 156 1.42 10.63 -14.72
N ARG A 157 0.33 10.56 -13.95
CA ARG A 157 -0.95 11.10 -14.39
C ARG A 157 -0.93 12.62 -14.30
N VAL A 158 -0.68 13.28 -15.43
CA VAL A 158 -0.98 14.71 -15.59
C VAL A 158 -2.47 14.84 -15.97
N VAL A 159 -3.14 15.86 -15.43
CA VAL A 159 -4.57 16.14 -15.62
C VAL A 159 -4.87 16.49 -17.11
N PRO A 160 -6.14 16.51 -17.54
CA PRO A 160 -6.63 15.81 -18.73
C PRO A 160 -6.13 16.39 -20.07
N GLY A 161 -5.50 15.53 -20.89
CA GLY A 161 -5.17 15.81 -22.28
C GLY A 161 -3.97 15.01 -22.78
N ASP A 162 -2.93 14.90 -21.94
CA ASP A 162 -1.69 14.22 -22.27
C ASP A 162 -1.25 13.31 -21.12
N THR A 163 -1.09 12.02 -21.39
CA THR A 163 -0.40 11.12 -20.46
C THR A 163 1.10 11.18 -20.78
N VAL A 164 1.90 11.81 -19.91
CA VAL A 164 3.35 11.78 -20.02
C VAL A 164 3.87 10.58 -19.23
N TYR A 165 4.58 9.68 -19.90
CA TYR A 165 5.26 8.56 -19.24
C TYR A 165 6.64 9.04 -18.79
N GLU A 166 6.88 9.10 -17.47
CA GLU A 166 8.23 9.29 -16.93
C GLU A 166 8.87 7.90 -16.81
N VAL A 167 9.80 7.58 -17.70
CA VAL A 167 10.61 6.37 -17.56
C VAL A 167 11.71 6.68 -16.55
N ARG A 168 11.63 6.09 -15.37
CA ARG A 168 12.70 6.15 -14.37
C ARG A 168 13.55 4.91 -14.53
N THR A 169 14.77 5.11 -15.01
CA THR A 169 15.75 4.03 -15.07
C THR A 169 16.42 3.93 -13.71
N TYR A 170 16.16 2.84 -12.99
CA TYR A 170 16.89 2.49 -11.78
C TYR A 170 18.00 1.50 -12.15
N ARG A 171 19.17 1.61 -11.53
CA ARG A 171 20.15 0.52 -11.63
C ARG A 171 19.71 -0.58 -10.66
N GLY A 172 19.27 -1.71 -11.20
CA GLY A 172 18.84 -2.86 -10.40
C GLY A 172 19.96 -3.86 -10.30
N ALA A 173 21.06 -3.45 -9.67
CA ALA A 173 22.18 -4.35 -9.48
C ALA A 173 21.78 -5.50 -8.53
N LYS A 174 22.15 -6.73 -8.86
CA LYS A 174 21.73 -7.92 -8.13
C LYS A 174 22.63 -9.11 -8.43
N TYR A 175 22.60 -10.10 -7.56
CA TYR A 175 23.19 -11.42 -7.76
C TYR A 175 22.10 -12.36 -8.26
N THR A 176 22.29 -12.94 -9.45
CA THR A 176 21.31 -13.84 -10.06
C THR A 176 21.90 -15.20 -10.40
N THR A 177 21.05 -16.22 -10.51
CA THR A 177 21.42 -17.57 -10.93
C THR A 177 21.98 -17.59 -12.34
N SER A 178 23.00 -18.42 -12.57
CA SER A 178 23.61 -18.67 -13.87
C SER A 178 22.57 -19.12 -14.91
N PRO A 179 22.64 -18.65 -16.17
CA PRO A 179 21.78 -19.14 -17.23
C PRO A 179 21.88 -20.66 -17.38
N GLY A 180 20.75 -21.35 -17.44
CA GLY A 180 20.68 -22.81 -17.58
C GLY A 180 20.71 -23.58 -16.25
N LEU A 181 20.82 -22.90 -15.10
CA LEU A 181 20.58 -23.53 -13.81
C LEU A 181 19.13 -24.03 -13.72
N ALA A 182 18.94 -25.18 -13.06
CA ALA A 182 17.60 -25.63 -12.70
C ALA A 182 16.92 -24.58 -11.82
N LEU A 183 15.71 -24.17 -12.24
CA LEU A 183 14.93 -23.18 -11.52
C LEU A 183 14.46 -23.75 -10.18
N PRO A 184 14.22 -22.90 -9.16
CA PRO A 184 13.78 -23.34 -7.87
C PRO A 184 12.45 -24.10 -7.96
N LEU A 185 12.28 -25.13 -7.13
CA LEU A 185 11.06 -25.94 -7.10
C LEU A 185 10.26 -25.68 -5.81
N ALA A 186 8.93 -25.79 -5.93
CA ALA A 186 8.04 -25.74 -4.79
C ALA A 186 8.30 -26.92 -3.83
N GLY A 187 8.23 -26.67 -2.53
CA GLY A 187 8.45 -27.66 -1.47
C GLY A 187 9.90 -27.83 -1.02
N GLU A 188 10.88 -27.28 -1.76
CA GLU A 188 12.31 -27.43 -1.47
C GLU A 188 12.87 -26.28 -0.61
N SER A 189 13.95 -26.60 0.11
CA SER A 189 14.70 -25.69 0.99
C SER A 189 15.95 -25.16 0.31
N TYR A 190 16.18 -23.87 0.47
CA TYR A 190 17.30 -23.15 -0.12
C TYR A 190 18.03 -22.37 0.96
N SER A 191 19.35 -22.31 0.87
CA SER A 191 20.15 -21.41 1.69
C SER A 191 21.19 -20.69 0.86
N VAL A 192 21.56 -19.50 1.31
CA VAL A 192 22.64 -18.71 0.72
C VAL A 192 23.72 -18.48 1.76
N ARG A 193 24.98 -18.53 1.31
CA ARG A 193 26.14 -18.08 2.08
C ARG A 193 26.81 -16.95 1.33
N ILE A 194 27.01 -15.83 2.01
CA ILE A 194 27.49 -14.60 1.41
C ILE A 194 28.75 -14.17 2.14
N THR A 195 29.83 -13.97 1.39
CA THR A 195 31.09 -13.43 1.89
C THR A 195 31.43 -12.16 1.12
N HIS A 196 32.07 -11.20 1.80
CA HIS A 196 32.61 -10.00 1.17
C HIS A 196 33.91 -9.61 1.91
N PRO A 197 35.00 -9.20 1.21
CA PRO A 197 36.29 -8.93 1.87
C PRO A 197 36.24 -7.91 3.01
N GLY A 198 35.31 -6.95 2.93
CA GLY A 198 35.13 -5.88 3.92
C GLY A 198 34.11 -6.14 5.04
N TYR A 199 33.45 -7.31 5.07
CA TYR A 199 32.37 -7.57 6.05
C TYR A 199 32.40 -9.01 6.58
N PRO A 200 31.90 -9.27 7.80
CA PRO A 200 31.68 -10.62 8.28
C PRO A 200 30.75 -11.42 7.34
N PRO A 201 30.96 -12.74 7.19
CA PRO A 201 30.11 -13.57 6.36
C PRO A 201 28.70 -13.69 6.96
N VAL A 202 27.72 -13.85 6.08
CA VAL A 202 26.31 -14.02 6.47
C VAL A 202 25.70 -15.22 5.77
N SER A 203 24.65 -15.77 6.36
CA SER A 203 23.87 -16.84 5.76
C SER A 203 22.38 -16.65 6.01
N ALA A 204 21.55 -17.13 5.09
CA ALA A 204 20.11 -17.14 5.25
C ALA A 204 19.52 -18.40 4.62
N GLU A 205 18.39 -18.85 5.13
CA GLU A 205 17.70 -20.04 4.63
C GLU A 205 16.20 -19.80 4.53
N THR A 206 15.57 -20.37 3.51
CA THR A 206 14.13 -20.32 3.31
C THR A 206 13.65 -21.59 2.62
N ARG A 207 12.35 -21.86 2.72
CA ARG A 207 11.70 -22.95 2.01
C ARG A 207 10.64 -22.41 1.08
N ILE A 208 10.68 -22.78 -0.20
CA ILE A 208 9.58 -22.45 -1.11
C ILE A 208 8.41 -23.34 -0.74
N GLN A 209 7.29 -22.74 -0.35
CA GLN A 209 6.15 -23.53 0.11
C GLN A 209 5.54 -24.32 -1.06
N ALA A 210 4.99 -25.50 -0.77
CA ALA A 210 4.25 -26.28 -1.76
C ALA A 210 3.01 -25.50 -2.23
N GLU A 211 2.51 -25.84 -3.41
CA GLU A 211 1.30 -25.21 -3.92
C GLU A 211 0.10 -25.61 -3.06
N PRO A 212 -0.67 -24.64 -2.53
CA PRO A 212 -1.88 -24.94 -1.79
C PRO A 212 -2.96 -25.40 -2.76
N VAL A 213 -3.84 -26.30 -2.31
CA VAL A 213 -5.01 -26.69 -3.10
C VAL A 213 -6.18 -25.83 -2.67
N VAL A 214 -6.65 -24.97 -3.58
CA VAL A 214 -7.83 -24.14 -3.35
C VAL A 214 -9.03 -24.83 -3.98
N SER A 215 -10.01 -25.21 -3.17
CA SER A 215 -11.26 -25.80 -3.67
C SER A 215 -12.29 -24.71 -4.00
N ALA A 216 -12.61 -24.55 -5.28
CA ALA A 216 -13.63 -23.62 -5.77
C ALA A 216 -15.07 -24.11 -5.48
N GLU A 217 -15.27 -25.41 -5.26
CA GLU A 217 -16.60 -26.05 -5.12
C GLU A 217 -17.34 -25.67 -3.83
N ARG A 218 -16.67 -24.98 -2.89
CA ARG A 218 -17.22 -24.61 -1.58
C ARG A 218 -17.37 -23.10 -1.38
N VAL A 219 -17.33 -22.32 -2.46
CA VAL A 219 -17.55 -20.87 -2.38
C VAL A 219 -19.04 -20.61 -2.19
N ALA A 220 -19.47 -20.42 -0.95
CA ALA A 220 -20.80 -19.90 -0.66
C ALA A 220 -20.82 -18.40 -1.01
N LEU A 221 -21.91 -17.97 -1.65
CA LEU A 221 -22.20 -16.55 -1.82
C LEU A 221 -23.26 -16.14 -0.80
N ASP A 222 -22.94 -15.12 -0.01
CA ASP A 222 -23.95 -14.32 0.65
C ASP A 222 -24.01 -12.97 -0.06
N SER A 223 -25.12 -12.73 -0.75
CA SER A 223 -25.37 -11.45 -1.43
C SER A 223 -25.88 -10.44 -0.41
N LEU A 224 -24.96 -9.87 0.37
CA LEU A 224 -25.26 -8.69 1.17
C LEU A 224 -25.30 -7.47 0.24
N SER A 225 -26.46 -7.29 -0.39
CA SER A 225 -26.81 -6.02 -1.03
C SER A 225 -27.04 -4.97 0.07
N LEU A 226 -25.96 -4.41 0.59
CA LEU A 226 -26.01 -3.19 1.37
C LEU A 226 -26.36 -2.06 0.41
N ARG A 227 -27.67 -1.85 0.19
CA ARG A 227 -28.16 -0.56 -0.28
C ARG A 227 -27.69 0.45 0.75
N ASP A 228 -26.81 1.35 0.33
CA ASP A 228 -26.43 2.49 1.14
C ASP A 228 -27.72 3.22 1.53
N LEU A 229 -28.08 3.14 2.82
CA LEU A 229 -29.32 3.70 3.35
C LEU A 229 -29.33 5.24 3.22
N GLN A 230 -28.21 5.86 2.83
CA GLN A 230 -28.07 7.31 2.68
C GLN A 230 -28.11 7.81 1.22
N GLY A 231 -28.48 6.98 0.24
CA GLY A 231 -28.65 7.43 -1.15
C GLY A 231 -27.33 7.62 -1.91
N GLY A 232 -26.23 7.05 -1.42
CA GLY A 232 -24.96 6.93 -2.14
C GLY A 232 -25.00 5.87 -3.25
N ASN A 233 -23.98 5.88 -4.11
CA ASN A 233 -23.80 4.87 -5.16
C ASN A 233 -23.97 3.46 -4.58
N PRO A 234 -24.84 2.59 -5.14
CA PRO A 234 -25.04 1.25 -4.60
C PRO A 234 -23.71 0.50 -4.59
N ARG A 235 -23.31 0.03 -3.41
CA ARG A 235 -22.11 -0.80 -3.26
C ARG A 235 -22.55 -2.26 -3.23
N VAL A 236 -21.97 -3.07 -4.10
CA VAL A 236 -22.22 -4.53 -4.08
C VAL A 236 -21.05 -5.16 -3.34
N TRP A 237 -21.38 -5.77 -2.21
CA TRP A 237 -20.45 -6.59 -1.46
C TRP A 237 -20.82 -8.05 -1.68
N THR A 238 -19.83 -8.85 -2.06
CA THR A 238 -19.99 -10.29 -2.16
C THR A 238 -19.02 -10.94 -1.19
N ALA A 239 -19.55 -11.80 -0.32
CA ALA A 239 -18.74 -12.69 0.49
C ALA A 239 -18.34 -13.92 -0.33
N LEU A 240 -17.06 -14.31 -0.28
CA LEU A 240 -16.52 -15.56 -0.81
C LEU A 240 -15.90 -16.35 0.33
N PHE A 241 -16.16 -17.65 0.36
CA PHE A 241 -15.59 -18.55 1.36
C PHE A 241 -14.68 -19.60 0.71
N PRO A 242 -13.48 -19.22 0.23
CA PRO A 242 -12.54 -20.19 -0.30
C PRO A 242 -12.10 -21.19 0.79
N TRP A 243 -11.97 -22.45 0.38
CA TRP A 243 -11.33 -23.47 1.18
C TRP A 243 -9.90 -23.68 0.67
N VAL A 244 -8.93 -23.57 1.56
CA VAL A 244 -7.51 -23.81 1.27
C VAL A 244 -7.11 -25.07 2.00
N GLU A 245 -6.71 -26.10 1.25
CA GLU A 245 -6.05 -27.27 1.79
C GLU A 245 -4.56 -27.00 1.78
N ASP A 246 -4.02 -26.85 2.99
CA ASP A 246 -2.61 -26.63 3.22
C ASP A 246 -1.87 -27.97 3.27
N PRO A 247 -0.97 -28.26 2.31
CA PRO A 247 -0.19 -29.47 2.33
C PRO A 247 0.97 -29.46 3.34
N GLN A 248 1.25 -28.33 4.02
CA GLN A 248 2.45 -28.15 4.83
C GLN A 248 2.15 -27.85 6.31
N PRO A 249 2.90 -28.46 7.25
CA PRO A 249 2.76 -28.17 8.68
C PRO A 249 3.59 -26.95 9.14
N ASP A 250 4.43 -26.39 8.27
CA ASP A 250 5.38 -25.34 8.62
C ASP A 250 4.68 -23.98 8.78
N ARG A 251 5.25 -23.08 9.59
CA ARG A 251 4.72 -21.72 9.72
C ARG A 251 4.93 -20.94 8.44
N HIS A 252 3.84 -20.48 7.84
CA HIS A 252 3.87 -19.63 6.67
C HIS A 252 2.63 -18.72 6.63
N TYR A 253 2.57 -17.88 5.61
CA TYR A 253 1.49 -16.91 5.44
C TYR A 253 0.83 -17.07 4.07
N TYR A 254 -0.42 -16.66 4.01
CA TYR A 254 -1.21 -16.61 2.79
C TYR A 254 -1.57 -15.18 2.44
N ALA A 255 -1.39 -14.80 1.19
CA ALA A 255 -1.97 -13.59 0.62
C ALA A 255 -2.88 -13.97 -0.55
N PHE A 256 -4.05 -13.35 -0.61
CA PHE A 256 -5.05 -13.65 -1.63
C PHE A 256 -5.33 -12.41 -2.47
N PHE A 257 -5.31 -12.58 -3.79
CA PHE A 257 -5.73 -11.57 -4.74
C PHE A 257 -6.83 -12.15 -5.61
N LEU A 258 -7.92 -11.42 -5.80
CA LEU A 258 -9.05 -11.87 -6.59
C LEU A 258 -9.19 -10.99 -7.83
N GLU A 259 -9.07 -11.59 -9.00
CA GLU A 259 -9.40 -10.96 -10.27
C GLU A 259 -10.84 -11.36 -10.65
N VAL A 260 -11.70 -10.36 -10.86
CA VAL A 260 -13.08 -10.57 -11.31
C VAL A 260 -13.30 -9.77 -12.58
N MET A 261 -13.68 -10.49 -13.64
CA MET A 261 -14.19 -9.90 -14.86
C MET A 261 -15.71 -10.03 -14.86
N TYR A 262 -16.43 -8.94 -15.12
CA TYR A 262 -17.89 -8.91 -15.10
C TYR A 262 -18.47 -8.25 -16.34
N ALA A 263 -19.73 -8.59 -16.64
CA ALA A 263 -20.59 -7.89 -17.59
C ALA A 263 -21.64 -7.10 -16.82
N CYS A 264 -21.90 -5.86 -17.25
CA CYS A 264 -23.01 -5.06 -16.76
C CYS A 264 -24.20 -5.23 -17.72
N GLU A 265 -25.24 -5.93 -17.28
CA GLU A 265 -26.49 -6.02 -18.05
C GLU A 265 -27.33 -4.75 -17.82
N THR A 266 -27.22 -3.79 -18.73
CA THR A 266 -28.11 -2.63 -18.78
C THR A 266 -29.38 -3.00 -19.55
N GLY A 267 -30.56 -2.66 -19.04
CA GLY A 267 -31.87 -3.03 -19.64
C GLY A 267 -32.16 -2.50 -21.06
N SER A 268 -31.20 -1.85 -21.72
CA SER A 268 -31.29 -1.33 -23.10
C SER A 268 -30.58 -2.20 -24.15
N GLY A 269 -30.23 -3.44 -23.81
CA GLY A 269 -29.40 -4.32 -24.63
C GLY A 269 -28.04 -4.53 -23.97
N ALA A 270 -27.50 -5.74 -24.07
CA ALA A 270 -26.23 -6.11 -23.47
C ALA A 270 -25.09 -5.32 -24.13
N SER A 271 -24.72 -4.19 -23.54
CA SER A 271 -23.39 -3.62 -23.74
C SER A 271 -22.41 -4.50 -22.97
N LEU A 272 -21.69 -5.37 -23.68
CA LEU A 272 -20.55 -6.08 -23.10
C LEU A 272 -19.42 -5.08 -22.91
N THR A 273 -19.49 -4.29 -21.84
CA THR A 273 -18.32 -3.58 -21.34
C THR A 273 -17.49 -4.63 -20.61
N VAL A 274 -16.50 -5.20 -21.30
CA VAL A 274 -15.45 -5.99 -20.64
C VAL A 274 -14.57 -4.99 -19.92
N ASP A 275 -14.98 -4.60 -18.73
CA ASP A 275 -14.06 -4.00 -17.79
C ASP A 275 -13.32 -5.18 -17.15
N THR A 276 -12.12 -5.46 -17.64
CA THR A 276 -11.17 -6.13 -16.76
C THR A 276 -10.87 -5.08 -15.71
N LEU A 277 -11.61 -5.11 -14.61
CA LEU A 277 -11.14 -4.50 -13.38
C LEU A 277 -9.98 -5.38 -12.89
N VAL A 278 -8.91 -5.43 -13.69
CA VAL A 278 -7.57 -5.45 -13.12
C VAL A 278 -7.50 -4.09 -12.47
N ASP A 279 -7.98 -4.02 -11.23
CA ASP A 279 -7.57 -2.93 -10.39
C ASP A 279 -6.06 -3.11 -10.17
N ARG A 280 -5.28 -2.73 -11.18
CA ARG A 280 -3.83 -2.51 -11.05
C ARG A 280 -3.57 -1.37 -10.07
N ARG A 281 -4.62 -0.64 -9.64
CA ARG A 281 -4.61 0.19 -8.44
C ARG A 281 -5.16 -0.59 -7.24
N TRP A 282 -4.58 -1.75 -6.96
CA TRP A 282 -4.66 -2.36 -5.63
C TRP A 282 -6.10 -2.39 -5.08
N SER A 283 -7.01 -3.12 -5.72
CA SER A 283 -8.36 -3.28 -5.18
C SER A 283 -8.26 -3.86 -3.78
N HIS A 284 -8.92 -3.18 -2.85
CA HIS A 284 -8.85 -3.42 -1.42
C HIS A 284 -9.57 -4.72 -1.09
N THR A 285 -8.84 -5.84 -1.03
CA THR A 285 -9.35 -7.06 -0.40
C THR A 285 -9.34 -6.84 1.11
N GLN A 286 -10.43 -6.31 1.67
CA GLN A 286 -10.59 -6.25 3.12
C GLN A 286 -10.94 -7.66 3.62
N ILE A 287 -9.95 -8.37 4.16
CA ILE A 287 -10.19 -9.65 4.82
C ILE A 287 -10.73 -9.35 6.23
N TYR A 288 -12.07 -9.31 6.36
CA TYR A 288 -12.71 -9.23 7.67
C TYR A 288 -12.79 -10.62 8.30
N ARG A 289 -11.93 -10.89 9.28
CA ARG A 289 -12.23 -11.84 10.37
C ARG A 289 -12.27 -11.05 11.66
N ALA A 290 -13.48 -10.71 12.13
CA ALA A 290 -13.83 -10.29 13.50
C ALA A 290 -12.74 -9.64 14.38
N LEU A 291 -12.02 -8.66 13.86
CA LEU A 291 -11.09 -7.84 14.64
C LEU A 291 -11.38 -6.38 14.27
N GLU A 292 -11.71 -5.60 15.30
CA GLU A 292 -12.12 -4.21 15.25
C GLU A 292 -10.98 -3.35 14.66
N GLY A 293 -11.09 -2.95 13.40
CA GLY A 293 -10.12 -2.02 12.78
C GLY A 293 -10.27 -1.96 11.27
N HIS A 294 -10.66 -0.80 10.72
CA HIS A 294 -10.71 -0.57 9.29
C HIS A 294 -9.30 -0.36 8.74
N TYR A 295 -8.66 -1.42 8.25
CA TYR A 295 -7.38 -1.30 7.54
C TYR A 295 -7.61 -1.12 6.03
N TYR A 296 -6.94 -0.11 5.46
CA TYR A 296 -6.94 0.22 4.05
C TYR A 296 -5.53 -0.08 3.49
N GLY A 297 -5.42 -1.09 2.62
CA GLY A 297 -4.22 -1.29 1.80
C GLY A 297 -3.68 -2.72 1.83
N GLU A 298 -3.38 -3.20 0.62
CA GLU A 298 -2.45 -4.31 0.29
C GLU A 298 -2.85 -5.69 0.86
N THR A 299 -2.49 -6.75 0.17
CA THR A 299 -2.86 -8.11 0.57
C THR A 299 -2.19 -8.45 1.90
N TYR A 300 -2.90 -8.24 3.02
CA TYR A 300 -2.38 -8.52 4.36
C TYR A 300 -2.09 -10.02 4.48
N PRO A 301 -0.82 -10.43 4.68
CA PRO A 301 -0.51 -11.84 4.85
C PRO A 301 -1.21 -12.40 6.08
N LEU A 302 -2.01 -13.45 5.88
CA LEU A 302 -2.69 -14.19 6.94
C LEU A 302 -1.79 -15.33 7.40
N PRO A 303 -1.50 -15.46 8.71
CA PRO A 303 -0.79 -16.65 9.18
C PRO A 303 -1.65 -17.90 8.96
N ASP A 304 -1.02 -19.01 8.57
CA ASP A 304 -1.68 -20.30 8.31
C ASP A 304 -2.63 -20.74 9.44
N SER A 305 -2.28 -20.47 10.71
CA SER A 305 -3.14 -20.76 11.86
C SER A 305 -4.58 -20.20 11.77
N LEU A 306 -4.84 -19.17 10.94
CA LEU A 306 -6.19 -18.66 10.71
C LEU A 306 -7.00 -19.50 9.71
N LEU A 307 -6.32 -20.26 8.84
CA LEU A 307 -6.90 -21.11 7.79
C LEU A 307 -7.03 -22.58 8.23
N ALA A 308 -6.24 -23.04 9.19
CA ALA A 308 -6.24 -24.41 9.68
C ALA A 308 -7.63 -24.95 10.13
N ASP A 309 -8.52 -24.07 10.60
CA ASP A 309 -9.84 -24.43 11.16
C ASP A 309 -10.99 -24.41 10.12
N GLY A 310 -10.69 -24.27 8.83
CA GLY A 310 -11.68 -24.34 7.75
C GLY A 310 -11.74 -23.08 6.87
N PRO A 311 -12.89 -22.79 6.24
CA PRO A 311 -12.94 -21.75 5.22
C PRO A 311 -12.79 -20.37 5.88
N PHE A 312 -12.17 -19.45 5.16
CA PHE A 312 -12.08 -18.05 5.58
C PHE A 312 -13.00 -17.18 4.73
N LEU A 313 -13.46 -16.08 5.30
CA LEU A 313 -14.33 -15.12 4.64
C LEU A 313 -13.48 -14.06 3.93
N CYS A 314 -13.60 -14.01 2.61
CA CYS A 314 -13.04 -12.97 1.75
C CYS A 314 -14.17 -12.04 1.29
N TRP A 315 -14.06 -10.75 1.56
CA TRP A 315 -15.01 -9.77 1.05
C TRP A 315 -14.54 -9.21 -0.28
N LEU A 316 -15.35 -9.44 -1.31
CA LEU A 316 -15.20 -8.78 -2.59
C LEU A 316 -15.99 -7.47 -2.56
N TYR A 317 -15.27 -6.36 -2.64
CA TYR A 317 -15.84 -5.05 -2.89
C TYR A 317 -15.91 -4.80 -4.40
N VAL A 318 -17.11 -4.73 -4.96
CA VAL A 318 -17.29 -4.24 -6.33
C VAL A 318 -17.82 -2.81 -6.25
N PRO A 319 -17.02 -1.79 -6.59
CA PRO A 319 -17.51 -0.42 -6.61
C PRO A 319 -18.61 -0.31 -7.66
N GLY A 320 -19.83 0.07 -7.24
CA GLY A 320 -20.97 0.18 -8.15
C GLY A 320 -20.78 1.20 -9.28
N SER A 321 -19.77 2.07 -9.16
CA SER A 321 -19.39 3.00 -10.22
C SER A 321 -18.94 2.31 -11.52
N ALA A 322 -18.49 1.04 -11.44
CA ALA A 322 -18.05 0.28 -12.60
C ALA A 322 -19.15 0.15 -13.67
N CYS A 323 -20.43 0.02 -13.26
CA CYS A 323 -21.54 -0.02 -14.21
C CYS A 323 -22.15 1.35 -14.52
N THR A 324 -21.78 2.42 -13.81
CA THR A 324 -22.31 3.78 -14.06
C THR A 324 -21.40 4.64 -14.92
N ALA A 325 -20.16 4.20 -15.20
CA ALA A 325 -19.16 4.95 -15.95
C ALA A 325 -19.57 5.33 -17.40
N GLY A 326 -20.67 4.77 -17.92
CA GLY A 326 -21.25 5.10 -19.23
C GLY A 326 -22.24 6.28 -19.25
N GLY A 327 -22.32 7.11 -18.20
CA GLY A 327 -23.28 8.23 -18.16
C GLY A 327 -24.74 7.79 -17.95
N VAL A 328 -24.95 6.63 -17.33
CA VAL A 328 -26.30 6.15 -16.99
C VAL A 328 -26.88 7.05 -15.89
N PRO A 329 -28.09 7.62 -16.06
CA PRO A 329 -28.71 8.47 -15.05
C PRO A 329 -28.84 7.75 -13.71
N ALA A 330 -28.56 8.45 -12.60
CA ALA A 330 -28.61 7.93 -11.22
C ALA A 330 -29.96 7.29 -10.82
N ASN A 331 -31.01 7.51 -11.60
CA ASN A 331 -32.36 7.02 -11.33
C ASN A 331 -32.70 5.67 -12.00
N ARG A 332 -31.78 5.05 -12.76
CA ARG A 332 -32.01 3.68 -13.27
C ARG A 332 -31.63 2.66 -12.20
N PRO A 333 -32.41 1.57 -12.06
CA PRO A 333 -31.98 0.45 -11.21
C PRO A 333 -30.59 0.00 -11.68
N PRO A 334 -29.66 -0.27 -10.75
CA PRO A 334 -28.33 -0.75 -11.12
C PRO A 334 -28.48 -1.97 -12.02
N GLY A 335 -27.74 -1.98 -13.14
CA GLY A 335 -27.67 -3.14 -14.01
C GLY A 335 -27.25 -4.36 -13.21
N ARG A 336 -27.72 -5.55 -13.60
CA ARG A 336 -27.25 -6.78 -12.97
C ARG A 336 -25.78 -6.98 -13.37
N LEU A 337 -24.92 -7.09 -12.35
CA LEU A 337 -23.55 -7.52 -12.53
C LEU A 337 -23.55 -9.02 -12.70
N ARG A 338 -23.02 -9.50 -13.82
CA ARG A 338 -22.82 -10.92 -14.08
C ARG A 338 -21.33 -11.18 -14.19
N PRO A 339 -20.69 -11.88 -13.24
CA PRO A 339 -19.30 -12.26 -13.39
C PRO A 339 -19.16 -13.18 -14.60
N LEU A 340 -18.19 -12.85 -15.46
CA LEU A 340 -17.82 -13.62 -16.64
C LEU A 340 -16.66 -14.58 -16.33
N ARG A 341 -15.72 -14.13 -15.49
CA ARG A 341 -14.57 -14.91 -15.06
C ARG A 341 -14.12 -14.46 -13.69
N MET A 342 -13.69 -15.42 -12.89
CA MET A 342 -13.08 -15.15 -11.60
C MET A 342 -11.84 -16.01 -11.41
N ARG A 343 -10.75 -15.36 -10.99
CA ARG A 343 -9.49 -16.02 -10.68
C ARG A 343 -9.06 -15.60 -9.29
N MET A 344 -8.75 -16.57 -8.45
CA MET A 344 -8.10 -16.32 -7.18
C MET A 344 -6.61 -16.67 -7.30
N TYR A 345 -5.79 -15.69 -7.00
CA TYR A 345 -4.34 -15.78 -6.88
C TYR A 345 -4.03 -16.00 -5.41
N THR A 346 -3.49 -17.17 -5.09
CA THR A 346 -3.11 -17.54 -3.74
C THR A 346 -1.60 -17.55 -3.66
N PHE A 347 -1.06 -16.61 -2.90
CA PHE A 347 0.36 -16.54 -2.60
C PHE A 347 0.61 -17.23 -1.27
N VAL A 348 1.52 -18.19 -1.26
CA VAL A 348 2.00 -18.83 -0.02
C VAL A 348 3.40 -18.32 0.24
N LEU A 349 3.57 -17.54 1.30
CA LEU A 349 4.78 -16.80 1.64
C LEU A 349 5.48 -17.51 2.80
N SER A 350 6.81 -17.63 2.76
CA SER A 350 7.56 -18.05 3.95
C SER A 350 7.33 -17.10 5.13
N GLU A 351 7.58 -17.57 6.36
CA GLU A 351 7.41 -16.78 7.58
C GLU A 351 8.14 -15.42 7.51
N ALA A 352 9.41 -15.43 7.08
CA ALA A 352 10.21 -14.22 6.92
C ALA A 352 9.57 -13.22 5.94
N TYR A 353 9.03 -13.70 4.82
CA TYR A 353 8.43 -12.82 3.82
C TYR A 353 7.05 -12.32 4.22
N GLY A 354 6.23 -13.16 4.85
CA GLY A 354 4.94 -12.78 5.41
C GLY A 354 5.06 -11.69 6.47
N LEU A 355 6.00 -11.86 7.41
CA LEU A 355 6.29 -10.85 8.45
C LEU A 355 6.81 -9.53 7.85
N TYR A 356 7.66 -9.61 6.84
CA TYR A 356 8.12 -8.41 6.13
C TYR A 356 6.97 -7.65 5.46
N ASN A 357 6.06 -8.36 4.78
CA ASN A 357 4.90 -7.74 4.14
C ASN A 357 3.94 -7.13 5.18
N GLN A 358 3.71 -7.78 6.32
CA GLN A 358 2.95 -7.18 7.43
C GLN A 358 3.61 -5.88 7.93
N LYS A 359 4.94 -5.85 8.05
CA LYS A 359 5.68 -4.63 8.38
C LYS A 359 5.43 -3.51 7.37
N LEU A 360 5.45 -3.80 6.07
CA LEU A 360 5.24 -2.79 5.04
C LEU A 360 3.86 -2.13 5.16
N VAL A 361 2.83 -2.91 5.48
CA VAL A 361 1.47 -2.38 5.72
C VAL A 361 1.47 -1.41 6.91
N VAL A 362 2.06 -1.79 8.04
CA VAL A 362 2.13 -0.91 9.22
C VAL A 362 2.96 0.35 8.91
N GLN A 363 4.06 0.21 8.16
CA GLN A 363 4.88 1.34 7.73
C GLN A 363 4.11 2.30 6.81
N ALA A 364 3.35 1.77 5.85
CA ALA A 364 2.51 2.55 4.95
C ALA A 364 1.44 3.33 5.74
N ASN A 365 0.79 2.68 6.70
CA ASN A 365 -0.20 3.33 7.55
C ASN A 365 0.42 4.40 8.45
N ASN A 366 1.56 4.13 9.08
CA ASN A 366 2.30 5.14 9.84
C ASN A 366 2.64 6.37 8.97
N ARG A 367 2.96 6.19 7.69
CA ARG A 367 3.23 7.30 6.74
C ARG A 367 1.95 8.06 6.35
N LEU A 368 0.86 7.35 6.04
CA LEU A 368 -0.39 7.94 5.57
C LEU A 368 -1.20 8.61 6.69
N GLU A 369 -1.23 8.01 7.88
CA GLU A 369 -1.97 8.54 9.03
C GLU A 369 -1.22 9.67 9.74
N GLY A 370 0.12 9.68 9.69
CA GLY A 370 0.92 10.84 10.10
C GLY A 370 0.55 12.12 9.35
N LEU A 371 -0.03 12.01 8.14
CA LEU A 371 -0.55 13.14 7.38
C LEU A 371 -2.00 13.53 7.74
N ARG A 372 -2.76 12.66 8.44
CA ARG A 372 -4.20 12.85 8.71
C ARG A 372 -4.57 13.07 10.17
N GLY A 373 -3.70 12.83 11.15
CA GLY A 373 -4.08 13.01 12.55
C GLY A 373 -2.93 13.19 13.53
N ILE A 374 -2.96 14.31 14.25
CA ILE A 374 -2.09 14.69 15.40
C ILE A 374 -2.20 13.70 16.59
N PHE A 375 -2.99 12.62 16.48
CA PHE A 375 -3.43 11.79 17.62
C PHE A 375 -3.07 10.30 17.55
N PHE A 376 -2.45 9.80 16.49
CA PHE A 376 -2.06 8.38 16.43
C PHE A 376 -0.58 8.20 16.79
N ARG A 377 -0.34 7.26 17.71
CA ARG A 377 1.01 6.83 18.09
C ARG A 377 1.47 5.85 17.01
N PRO A 378 2.58 6.12 16.28
CA PRO A 378 3.08 5.19 15.29
C PRO A 378 3.34 3.84 15.95
N GLU A 379 2.83 2.77 15.36
CA GLU A 379 3.09 1.43 15.87
C GLU A 379 4.55 1.06 15.54
N PRO A 380 5.35 0.66 16.54
CA PRO A 380 6.71 0.23 16.28
C PRO A 380 6.69 -1.01 15.39
N VAL A 381 7.48 -0.99 14.32
CA VAL A 381 7.51 -2.09 13.37
C VAL A 381 8.84 -2.83 13.48
N SER A 382 8.77 -4.08 13.95
CA SER A 382 9.90 -5.00 13.93
C SER A 382 9.70 -6.00 12.79
N ALA A 383 10.68 -6.13 11.90
CA ALA A 383 10.75 -7.28 11.01
C ALA A 383 11.89 -8.16 11.48
N GLN A 384 11.55 -9.36 11.89
CA GLN A 384 12.55 -10.38 12.16
C GLN A 384 13.10 -10.87 10.83
N GLY A 385 14.42 -10.76 10.67
CA GLY A 385 15.15 -11.35 9.57
C GLY A 385 15.54 -12.80 9.86
N ASN A 386 15.70 -13.61 8.82
CA ASN A 386 16.30 -14.95 8.87
C ASN A 386 17.78 -14.95 8.43
N VAL A 387 18.44 -13.78 8.47
CA VAL A 387 19.85 -13.62 8.12
C VAL A 387 20.69 -13.74 9.39
N THR A 388 21.56 -14.75 9.42
CA THR A 388 22.56 -14.95 10.49
C THR A 388 23.83 -14.18 10.17
N GLY A 389 24.37 -13.44 11.15
CA GLY A 389 25.60 -12.65 11.01
C GLY A 389 25.42 -11.25 10.41
N GLY A 390 24.21 -10.90 9.95
CA GLY A 390 23.90 -9.60 9.34
C GLY A 390 22.45 -9.21 9.54
N TYR A 391 21.90 -8.47 8.57
CA TYR A 391 20.50 -8.02 8.57
C TYR A 391 19.77 -8.40 7.28
N GLY A 392 18.45 -8.24 7.28
CA GLY A 392 17.61 -8.42 6.11
C GLY A 392 16.84 -9.73 6.11
N MET A 393 16.45 -10.22 4.93
CA MET A 393 15.66 -11.44 4.79
C MET A 393 15.98 -12.20 3.50
N LEU A 394 15.85 -13.51 3.57
CA LEU A 394 15.66 -14.39 2.43
C LEU A 394 14.22 -14.91 2.48
N GLY A 395 13.34 -14.27 1.72
CA GLY A 395 11.95 -14.67 1.58
C GLY A 395 11.76 -15.73 0.50
N SER A 396 10.61 -16.37 0.50
CA SER A 396 10.13 -17.15 -0.64
C SER A 396 8.63 -17.01 -0.75
N TYR A 397 8.12 -17.20 -1.96
CA TYR A 397 6.70 -17.39 -2.17
C TYR A 397 6.43 -18.35 -3.31
N ASN A 398 5.24 -18.93 -3.27
CA ASN A 398 4.67 -19.65 -4.39
C ASN A 398 3.32 -19.03 -4.77
N LEU A 399 2.91 -19.16 -6.03
CA LEU A 399 1.67 -18.57 -6.54
C LEU A 399 0.85 -19.64 -7.25
N THR A 400 -0.34 -19.90 -6.72
CA THR A 400 -1.35 -20.73 -7.37
C THR A 400 -2.48 -19.86 -7.90
N VAL A 401 -2.93 -20.11 -9.12
CA VAL A 401 -4.07 -19.41 -9.72
C VAL A 401 -5.22 -20.40 -9.88
N THR A 402 -6.34 -20.11 -9.24
CA THR A 402 -7.54 -20.95 -9.25
C THR A 402 -8.66 -20.23 -9.97
N GLU A 403 -9.16 -20.79 -11.07
CA GLU A 403 -10.39 -20.31 -11.70
C GLU A 403 -11.58 -20.70 -10.82
N LEU A 404 -12.41 -19.72 -10.47
CA LEU A 404 -13.62 -19.93 -9.69
C LEU A 404 -14.82 -20.03 -10.62
N ASP A 405 -15.74 -20.96 -10.32
CA ASP A 405 -16.96 -21.10 -11.11
C ASP A 405 -17.90 -19.89 -10.90
N THR A 406 -18.05 -19.09 -11.96
CA THR A 406 -18.94 -17.93 -11.95
C THR A 406 -20.42 -18.30 -11.96
N SER A 407 -20.77 -19.56 -12.25
CA SER A 407 -22.15 -20.05 -12.17
C SER A 407 -22.72 -19.95 -10.75
N LEU A 408 -21.86 -19.96 -9.73
CA LEU A 408 -22.22 -19.76 -8.33
C LEU A 408 -22.85 -18.39 -8.04
N PHE A 409 -22.68 -17.40 -8.94
CA PHE A 409 -23.13 -16.01 -8.77
C PHE A 409 -24.49 -15.71 -9.43
N ARG A 410 -25.19 -16.72 -9.94
CA ARG A 410 -26.44 -16.55 -10.71
C ARG A 410 -27.68 -16.33 -9.85
#